data_AF-A0A843KSF6-F1
#
_entry.id   AF-A0A843KSF6-F1
#
_cell.length_a   1.000
_cell.length_b   1.000
_cell.length_c   1.000
_cell.angle_alpha   90.00
_cell.angle_beta   90.00
_cell.angle_gamma   90.00
#
_symmetry.space_group_name_H-M   'P 1'
#
loop_
_entity.id
_entity.type
_entity.pdbx_description
1 polymer ?
#
loop_
_entity_poly.entity_id
_entity_poly.type
_entity_poly.pdbx_seq_one_letter_code
_entity_poly.pdbx_strand_id
1 'polypeptide(L)'
;REPEDGFIYGAAAGLGFAAMENIFYNSSALIDGYEVFLATALTRAVASTLLHASASAVLGYGIARKYLDGARGRRSSYFPFYLAAVVLHGLFNGFAVAGEVWDHEAIPLIGLISASVLAIGMFLWMRRRLRLMDRRWN
;
A
#
# COMPACT_ATOMS: atom_id res chain seq x y z
N ARG A 1 14.91 -19.34 -3.33
CA ARG A 1 13.77 -18.53 -2.82
C ARG A 1 14.28 -17.75 -1.65
N GLU A 2 14.24 -16.43 -1.78
CA GLU A 2 14.82 -15.48 -0.83
C GLU A 2 13.70 -14.66 -0.19
N PRO A 3 13.93 -14.07 0.99
CA PRO A 3 12.90 -13.25 1.62
C PRO A 3 12.46 -12.05 0.76
N GLU A 4 13.32 -11.52 -0.11
CA GLU A 4 12.98 -10.45 -1.08
C GLU A 4 11.88 -10.85 -2.07
N ASP A 5 11.79 -12.13 -2.46
CA ASP A 5 10.73 -12.63 -3.34
C ASP A 5 9.34 -12.30 -2.77
N GLY A 6 9.21 -12.31 -1.43
CA GLY A 6 7.98 -11.96 -0.73
C GLY A 6 7.54 -10.51 -0.96
N PHE A 7 8.48 -9.57 -1.02
CA PHE A 7 8.16 -8.17 -1.36
C PHE A 7 7.69 -8.06 -2.81
N ILE A 8 8.34 -8.75 -3.75
CA ILE A 8 8.00 -8.68 -5.18
C ILE A 8 6.62 -9.27 -5.45
N TYR A 9 6.35 -10.48 -4.95
CA TYR A 9 5.05 -11.14 -5.14
C TYR A 9 3.93 -10.42 -4.39
N GLY A 10 4.21 -9.92 -3.19
CA GLY A 10 3.24 -9.10 -2.44
C GLY A 10 2.91 -7.80 -3.17
N ALA A 11 3.90 -7.09 -3.71
CA ALA A 11 3.66 -5.89 -4.52
C ALA A 11 2.85 -6.20 -5.78
N ALA A 12 3.15 -7.28 -6.49
CA ALA A 12 2.40 -7.68 -7.69
C ALA A 12 0.93 -7.98 -7.36
N ALA A 13 0.66 -8.71 -6.27
CA ALA A 13 -0.71 -8.95 -5.81
C ALA A 13 -1.42 -7.65 -5.42
N GLY A 14 -0.74 -6.75 -4.72
CA GLY A 14 -1.26 -5.44 -4.35
C GLY A 14 -1.58 -4.56 -5.55
N LEU A 15 -0.75 -4.55 -6.60
CA LEU A 15 -1.01 -3.81 -7.83
C LEU A 15 -2.26 -4.33 -8.57
N GLY A 16 -2.45 -5.66 -8.59
CA GLY A 16 -3.68 -6.25 -9.14
C GLY A 16 -4.93 -5.85 -8.36
N PHE A 17 -4.85 -5.84 -7.03
CA PHE A 17 -5.94 -5.37 -6.17
C PHE A 17 -6.21 -3.87 -6.39
N ALA A 18 -5.17 -3.04 -6.45
CA ALA A 18 -5.29 -1.61 -6.69
C ALA A 18 -5.98 -1.30 -8.02
N ALA A 19 -5.68 -2.08 -9.06
CA ALA A 19 -6.35 -1.94 -10.35
C ALA A 19 -7.87 -2.20 -10.24
N MET A 20 -8.26 -3.29 -9.58
CA MET A 20 -9.66 -3.61 -9.31
C MET A 20 -10.34 -2.51 -8.47
N GLU A 21 -9.72 -2.10 -7.38
CA GLU A 21 -10.27 -1.07 -6.49
C GLU A 21 -10.44 0.27 -7.22
N ASN A 22 -9.45 0.67 -8.01
CA ASN A 22 -9.51 1.90 -8.79
C ASN A 22 -10.63 1.87 -9.84
N ILE A 23 -10.95 0.71 -10.42
CA ILE A 23 -12.13 0.59 -11.30
C ILE A 23 -13.39 0.95 -10.52
N PHE A 24 -13.61 0.39 -9.34
CA PHE A 24 -14.81 0.68 -8.55
C PHE A 24 -14.94 2.16 -8.16
N TYR A 25 -13.87 2.76 -7.61
CA TYR A 25 -13.91 4.17 -7.23
C TYR A 25 -14.07 5.10 -8.44
N ASN A 26 -13.39 4.82 -9.55
CA ASN A 26 -13.51 5.65 -10.75
C ASN A 26 -14.89 5.49 -11.40
N SER A 27 -15.50 4.31 -11.36
CA SER A 27 -16.88 4.11 -11.82
C SER A 27 -17.88 4.92 -11.00
N SER A 28 -17.74 4.94 -9.67
CA SER A 28 -18.55 5.79 -8.80
C SER A 28 -18.32 7.28 -9.10
N ALA A 29 -17.06 7.72 -9.14
CA ALA A 29 -16.71 9.11 -9.40
C ALA A 29 -17.18 9.61 -10.78
N LEU A 30 -17.26 8.73 -11.78
CA LEU A 30 -17.78 9.08 -13.11
C LEU A 30 -19.28 9.38 -13.09
N ILE A 31 -20.04 8.71 -12.22
CA ILE A 31 -21.47 9.00 -12.02
C ILE A 31 -21.64 10.39 -11.40
N ASP A 32 -20.74 10.78 -10.49
CA ASP A 32 -20.77 12.08 -9.81
C ASP A 32 -20.29 13.25 -10.70
N GLY A 33 -19.58 12.96 -11.79
CA GLY A 33 -19.22 13.92 -12.84
C GLY A 33 -17.80 13.75 -13.37
N TYR A 34 -17.56 14.26 -14.58
CA TYR A 34 -16.27 14.09 -15.26
C TYR A 34 -15.08 14.68 -14.49
N GLU A 35 -15.25 15.86 -13.87
CA GLU A 35 -14.21 16.50 -13.07
C GLU A 35 -13.86 15.68 -11.81
N VAL A 36 -14.89 15.13 -11.14
CA VAL A 36 -14.73 14.27 -9.96
C VAL A 36 -14.01 12.99 -10.35
N PHE A 37 -14.40 12.38 -11.48
CA PHE A 37 -13.69 11.24 -12.06
C PHE A 37 -12.22 11.55 -12.34
N LEU A 38 -11.91 12.67 -13.00
CA LEU A 38 -10.54 12.98 -13.38
C LEU A 38 -9.66 13.19 -12.14
N ALA A 39 -10.15 13.94 -11.15
CA ALA A 39 -9.47 14.14 -9.88
C ALA A 39 -9.25 12.80 -9.14
N THR A 40 -10.28 11.97 -9.04
CA THR A 40 -10.22 10.66 -8.38
C THR A 40 -9.26 9.71 -9.10
N ALA A 41 -9.35 9.61 -10.42
CA ALA A 41 -8.51 8.73 -11.22
C ALA A 41 -7.03 9.10 -11.12
N LEU A 42 -6.68 10.39 -11.22
CA LEU A 42 -5.30 10.86 -11.15
C LEU A 42 -4.68 10.63 -9.77
N THR A 43 -5.40 11.01 -8.71
CA THR A 43 -4.93 10.86 -7.33
C THR A 43 -4.75 9.38 -6.98
N ARG A 44 -5.73 8.53 -7.30
CA ARG A 44 -5.70 7.10 -6.97
C ARG A 44 -4.72 6.30 -7.81
N ALA A 45 -4.52 6.66 -9.08
CA ALA A 45 -3.53 6.01 -9.95
C ALA A 45 -2.13 6.04 -9.33
N VAL A 46 -1.80 7.09 -8.59
CA VAL A 46 -0.51 7.21 -7.89
C VAL A 46 -0.63 6.77 -6.43
N ALA A 47 -1.41 7.47 -5.62
CA ALA A 47 -1.37 7.31 -4.16
C ALA A 47 -1.90 5.93 -3.72
N SER A 48 -3.08 5.53 -4.20
CA SER A 48 -3.67 4.23 -3.83
C SER A 48 -2.82 3.07 -4.38
N THR A 49 -2.37 3.14 -5.63
CA THR A 49 -1.52 2.11 -6.23
C THR A 49 -0.21 1.89 -5.46
N LEU A 50 0.48 2.96 -5.07
CA LEU A 50 1.73 2.87 -4.30
C LEU A 50 1.50 2.32 -2.89
N LEU A 51 0.40 2.71 -2.24
CA LEU A 51 0.01 2.15 -0.95
C LEU A 51 -0.23 0.64 -1.06
N HIS A 52 -1.10 0.21 -1.97
CA HIS A 52 -1.44 -1.21 -2.14
C HIS A 52 -0.23 -2.06 -2.45
N ALA A 53 0.64 -1.58 -3.35
CA ALA A 53 1.91 -2.24 -3.64
C ALA A 53 2.76 -2.40 -2.37
N SER A 54 2.97 -1.32 -1.62
CA SER A 54 3.86 -1.34 -0.44
C SER A 54 3.27 -2.09 0.76
N ALA A 55 1.98 -1.92 1.08
CA ALA A 55 1.31 -2.62 2.17
C ALA A 55 1.23 -4.14 1.89
N SER A 56 0.88 -4.54 0.67
CA SER A 56 0.82 -5.95 0.27
C SER A 56 2.21 -6.59 0.24
N ALA A 57 3.24 -5.83 -0.15
CA ALA A 57 4.62 -6.28 -0.10
C ALA A 57 5.13 -6.52 1.34
N VAL A 58 4.72 -5.69 2.31
CA VAL A 58 5.02 -5.92 3.74
C VAL A 58 4.45 -7.26 4.22
N LEU A 59 3.19 -7.55 3.90
CA LEU A 59 2.58 -8.85 4.22
C LEU A 59 3.30 -9.99 3.48
N GLY A 60 3.56 -9.83 2.17
CA GLY A 60 4.26 -10.82 1.35
C GLY A 60 5.64 -11.18 1.91
N TYR A 61 6.40 -10.19 2.38
CA TYR A 61 7.66 -10.40 3.10
C TYR A 61 7.47 -11.20 4.39
N GLY A 62 6.44 -10.88 5.19
CA GLY A 62 6.11 -11.62 6.41
C GLY A 62 5.77 -13.09 6.16
N ILE A 63 5.03 -13.38 5.09
CA ILE A 63 4.68 -14.74 4.66
C ILE A 63 5.94 -15.48 4.21
N ALA A 64 6.77 -14.87 3.35
CA ALA A 64 8.02 -15.47 2.88
C ALA A 64 8.96 -15.78 4.05
N ARG A 65 9.11 -14.84 4.99
CA ARG A 65 9.91 -15.04 6.20
C ARG A 65 9.40 -16.19 7.04
N LYS A 66 8.09 -16.27 7.31
CA LYS A 66 7.50 -17.39 8.06
C LYS A 66 7.82 -18.73 7.41
N TYR A 67 7.67 -18.82 6.08
CA TYR A 67 7.94 -20.05 5.34
C TYR A 67 9.42 -20.46 5.41
N LEU A 68 10.34 -19.53 5.20
CA LEU A 68 11.78 -19.77 5.22
C LEU A 68 12.31 -20.10 6.63
N ASP A 69 11.81 -19.42 7.66
CA ASP A 69 12.15 -19.71 9.05
C ASP A 69 11.59 -21.08 9.48
N GLY A 70 10.37 -21.42 9.08
CA GLY A 70 9.74 -22.71 9.34
C GLY A 70 10.51 -23.88 8.72
N ALA A 71 11.01 -23.72 7.49
CA ALA A 71 11.89 -24.71 6.85
C ALA A 71 13.21 -24.95 7.60
N ARG A 72 13.62 -24.01 8.46
CA ARG A 72 14.81 -24.09 9.33
C ARG A 72 14.47 -24.49 10.78
N GLY A 73 13.24 -24.90 11.05
CA GLY A 73 12.78 -25.26 12.40
C GLY A 73 12.62 -24.07 13.36
N ARG A 74 12.66 -22.83 12.85
CA ARG A 74 12.53 -21.61 13.67
C ARG A 74 11.07 -21.18 13.72
N ARG A 75 10.57 -20.88 14.93
CA ARG A 75 9.24 -20.29 15.10
C ARG A 75 9.25 -18.84 14.60
N SER A 76 8.35 -18.54 13.67
CA SER A 76 8.17 -17.22 13.07
C SER A 76 6.70 -17.02 12.71
N SER A 77 6.25 -15.77 12.66
CA SER A 77 4.85 -15.42 12.38
C SER A 77 4.76 -14.30 11.37
N TYR A 78 3.80 -14.41 10.44
CA TYR A 78 3.46 -13.33 9.51
C TYR A 78 2.54 -12.28 10.16
N PHE A 79 1.96 -12.58 11.34
CA PHE A 79 0.92 -11.76 11.95
C PHE A 79 1.32 -10.29 12.21
N PRO A 80 2.54 -9.98 12.70
CA PRO A 80 2.97 -8.58 12.84
C PRO A 80 3.01 -7.82 11.51
N PHE A 81 3.35 -8.50 10.42
CA PHE A 81 3.39 -7.90 9.08
C PHE A 81 1.99 -7.70 8.50
N TYR A 82 1.07 -8.63 8.76
CA TYR A 82 -0.34 -8.46 8.47
C TYR A 82 -0.90 -7.24 9.19
N LEU A 83 -0.68 -7.14 10.51
CA LEU A 83 -1.15 -5.99 11.28
C LEU A 83 -0.55 -4.68 10.79
N ALA A 84 0.74 -4.66 10.44
CA ALA A 84 1.37 -3.49 9.85
C ALA A 84 0.71 -3.09 8.53
N ALA A 85 0.40 -4.05 7.65
CA ALA A 85 -0.28 -3.77 6.39
C ALA A 85 -1.70 -3.21 6.61
N VAL A 86 -2.46 -3.78 7.56
CA VAL A 86 -3.80 -3.29 7.94
C VAL A 86 -3.73 -1.86 8.49
N VAL A 87 -2.79 -1.58 9.38
CA VAL A 87 -2.61 -0.23 9.94
C VAL A 87 -2.21 0.77 8.86
N LEU A 88 -1.28 0.41 7.97
CA LEU A 88 -0.88 1.25 6.85
C LEU A 88 -2.06 1.60 5.95
N HIS A 89 -2.86 0.61 5.58
CA HIS A 89 -4.04 0.81 4.74
C HIS A 89 -5.12 1.62 5.48
N GLY A 90 -5.34 1.34 6.76
CA GLY A 90 -6.29 2.06 7.61
C GLY A 90 -5.92 3.53 7.77
N LEU A 91 -4.63 3.84 7.98
CA LEU A 91 -4.14 5.23 8.06
C LEU A 91 -4.33 5.98 6.74
N PHE A 92 -4.02 5.33 5.61
CA PHE A 92 -4.27 5.93 4.30
C PHE A 92 -5.74 6.24 4.07
N ASN A 93 -6.63 5.29 4.38
CA ASN A 93 -8.07 5.49 4.27
C ASN A 93 -8.54 6.61 5.20
N GLY A 94 -8.06 6.63 6.45
CA GLY A 94 -8.38 7.68 7.41
C GLY A 94 -7.98 9.07 6.91
N PHE A 95 -6.81 9.20 6.28
CA PHE A 95 -6.41 10.46 5.64
C PHE A 95 -7.27 10.80 4.42
N ALA A 96 -7.63 9.81 3.61
CA ALA A 96 -8.43 10.01 2.40
C ALA A 96 -9.85 10.51 2.71
N VAL A 97 -10.49 10.01 3.79
CA VAL A 97 -11.86 10.38 4.18
C VAL A 97 -11.93 11.47 5.24
N ALA A 98 -10.79 12.01 5.69
CA ALA A 98 -10.78 13.01 6.77
C ALA A 98 -11.66 14.23 6.46
N GLY A 99 -11.69 14.67 5.20
CA GLY A 99 -12.52 15.79 4.76
C GLY A 99 -14.02 15.54 4.83
N GLU A 100 -14.45 14.27 4.89
CA GLU A 100 -15.86 13.89 5.03
C GLU A 100 -16.30 13.85 6.50
N VAL A 101 -15.35 13.70 7.43
CA VAL A 101 -15.61 13.52 8.86
C VAL A 101 -15.54 14.85 9.61
N TRP A 102 -14.63 15.74 9.22
CA TRP A 102 -14.42 17.03 9.89
C TRP A 102 -14.70 18.19 8.94
N ASP A 103 -15.61 19.07 9.36
CA ASP A 103 -16.06 20.24 8.60
C ASP A 103 -15.05 21.40 8.72
N HIS A 104 -13.97 21.32 7.95
CA HIS A 104 -12.99 22.40 7.83
C HIS A 104 -12.31 22.39 6.45
N GLU A 105 -12.27 23.54 5.79
CA GLU A 105 -11.81 23.71 4.39
C GLU A 105 -10.39 23.18 4.12
N ALA A 106 -9.49 23.25 5.10
CA ALA A 106 -8.12 22.77 4.97
C ALA A 106 -7.97 21.23 5.07
N ILE A 107 -8.92 20.51 5.67
CA ILE A 107 -8.76 19.09 6.00
C ILE A 107 -8.67 18.18 4.76
N PRO A 108 -9.48 18.36 3.69
CA PRO A 108 -9.33 17.56 2.47
C PRO A 108 -7.91 17.64 1.88
N LEU A 109 -7.32 18.85 1.85
CA LEU A 109 -5.97 19.05 1.32
C LEU A 109 -4.91 18.41 2.23
N ILE A 110 -5.02 18.58 3.55
CA ILE A 110 -4.12 17.94 4.52
C ILE A 110 -4.20 16.43 4.42
N GLY A 111 -5.42 15.88 4.29
CA GLY A 111 -5.68 14.45 4.10
C GLY A 111 -5.01 13.92 2.83
N LEU A 112 -5.21 14.59 1.70
CA LEU A 112 -4.60 14.23 0.42
C LEU A 112 -3.06 14.24 0.48
N ILE A 113 -2.47 15.29 1.07
CA ILE A 113 -1.01 15.39 1.23
C ILE A 113 -0.50 14.27 2.15
N SER A 114 -1.17 14.03 3.28
CA SER A 114 -0.78 13.01 4.25
C SER A 114 -0.85 11.60 3.65
N ALA A 115 -1.92 11.28 2.93
CA ALA A 115 -2.08 10.01 2.21
C ALA A 115 -0.98 9.82 1.14
N SER A 116 -0.68 10.87 0.37
CA SER A 116 0.34 10.84 -0.68
C SER A 116 1.74 10.66 -0.11
N VAL A 117 2.07 11.40 0.95
CA VAL A 117 3.36 11.29 1.66
C VAL A 117 3.52 9.89 2.26
N LEU A 118 2.47 9.34 2.88
CA LEU A 118 2.48 7.98 3.42
C LEU A 118 2.75 6.96 2.31
N ALA A 119 1.99 7.01 1.21
CA ALA A 119 2.10 6.06 0.10
C ALA A 119 3.48 6.12 -0.58
N ILE A 120 3.96 7.32 -0.92
CA ILE A 120 5.27 7.52 -1.55
C ILE A 120 6.38 7.12 -0.58
N GLY A 121 6.31 7.56 0.68
CA GLY A 121 7.30 7.25 1.70
C GLY A 121 7.45 5.75 1.92
N MET A 122 6.33 5.03 2.01
CA MET A 122 6.32 3.58 2.18
C MET A 122 6.83 2.83 0.96
N PHE A 123 6.46 3.27 -0.24
CA PHE A 123 7.00 2.68 -1.47
C PHE A 123 8.51 2.89 -1.59
N LEU A 124 9.01 4.10 -1.29
CA LEU A 124 10.44 4.40 -1.29
C LEU A 124 11.19 3.61 -0.22
N TRP A 125 10.61 3.46 0.98
CA TRP A 125 11.16 2.60 2.03
C TRP A 125 11.24 1.15 1.56
N MET A 126 10.16 0.59 1.01
CA MET A 126 10.12 -0.77 0.46
C MET A 126 11.22 -0.97 -0.60
N ARG A 127 11.34 -0.04 -1.56
CA ARG A 127 12.37 -0.09 -2.61
C ARG A 127 13.79 0.01 -2.05
N ARG A 128 14.00 0.77 -0.98
CA ARG A 128 15.30 0.83 -0.27
C ARG A 128 15.59 -0.52 0.41
N ARG A 129 14.60 -1.14 1.06
CA ARG A 129 14.76 -2.44 1.73
C ARG A 129 15.08 -3.56 0.75
N LEU A 130 14.37 -3.64 -0.37
CA LEU A 130 14.64 -4.58 -1.46
C LEU A 130 16.10 -4.49 -1.93
N ARG A 131 16.56 -3.30 -2.33
CA ARG A 131 17.95 -3.10 -2.80
C ARG A 131 19.02 -3.46 -1.77
N LEU A 132 18.74 -3.29 -0.48
CA LEU A 132 19.66 -3.65 0.59
C LEU A 132 19.73 -5.17 0.80
N MET A 133 18.66 -5.89 0.47
CA MET A 133 18.61 -7.34 0.52
C MET A 133 19.33 -7.92 -0.71
N ASP A 134 19.02 -7.47 -1.92
CA ASP A 134 19.71 -7.94 -3.14
C ASP A 134 21.25 -7.83 -3.05
N ARG A 135 21.76 -6.74 -2.43
CA ARG A 135 23.20 -6.50 -2.25
C ARG A 135 23.88 -7.44 -1.26
N ARG A 136 23.15 -8.12 -0.38
CA ARG A 136 23.70 -9.05 0.61
C ARG A 136 23.87 -10.46 0.05
N TRP A 137 23.25 -10.74 -1.10
CA TRP A 137 23.27 -12.05 -1.77
C TRP A 137 24.10 -12.04 -3.07
N ASN A 138 24.64 -10.89 -3.47
CA ASN A 138 25.71 -10.73 -4.47
C ASN A 138 27.07 -10.58 -3.78
#